data_AF-A0A948UVZ6-F1
#
_entry.id   AF-A0A948UVZ6-F1
#
_cell.length_a   1.000
_cell.length_b   1.000
_cell.length_c   1.000
_cell.angle_alpha   90.00
_cell.angle_beta   90.00
_cell.angle_gamma   90.00
#
_symmetry.space_group_name_H-M   'P 1'
#
loop_
_entity.id
_entity.type
_entity.pdbx_description
1 polymer ?
#
loop_
_entity_poly.entity_id
_entity_poly.type
_entity_poly.pdbx_seq_one_letter_code
_entity_poly.pdbx_strand_id
1 'polypeptide(L)'
;MNNEELELSVLRSLGRVTTQKTIAHELGHSVGKINYVLKALAQKGLLKVENFYTNENKMQYRYLLTQAGVEEKIVLTTKFIARKKAEYEILQAELEMMHNNPKES
;
A
#
# COMPACT_ATOMS: atom_id res chain seq x y z
N MET A 1 -4.48 -8.32 -5.33
CA MET A 1 -4.02 -7.46 -4.22
C MET A 1 -5.17 -7.33 -3.25
N ASN A 2 -4.97 -7.77 -2.00
CA ASN A 2 -6.03 -7.65 -0.98
C ASN A 2 -6.16 -6.17 -0.52
N ASN A 3 -7.20 -5.83 0.25
CA ASN A 3 -7.40 -4.45 0.69
C ASN A 3 -6.28 -3.94 1.61
N GLU A 4 -5.74 -4.79 2.47
CA GLU A 4 -4.64 -4.44 3.39
C GLU A 4 -3.34 -4.09 2.63
N GLU A 5 -3.03 -4.82 1.56
CA GLU A 5 -1.91 -4.53 0.67
C GLU A 5 -2.10 -3.18 -0.02
N LEU A 6 -3.34 -2.84 -0.40
CA LEU A 6 -3.64 -1.56 -1.03
C LEU A 6 -3.53 -0.41 -0.03
N GLU A 7 -4.06 -0.59 1.18
CA GLU A 7 -3.89 0.36 2.28
C GLU A 7 -2.39 0.57 2.57
N LEU A 8 -1.61 -0.50 2.68
CA LEU A 8 -0.16 -0.43 2.89
C LEU A 8 0.55 0.30 1.74
N SER A 9 0.23 0.00 0.49
CA SER A 9 0.83 0.66 -0.68
C SER A 9 0.52 2.15 -0.73
N VAL A 10 -0.71 2.54 -0.39
CA VAL A 10 -1.08 3.95 -0.24
C VAL A 10 -0.26 4.57 0.89
N LEU A 11 -0.23 3.99 2.09
CA LEU A 11 0.56 4.50 3.23
C LEU A 11 2.07 4.60 2.93
N ARG A 12 2.60 3.80 2.00
CA ARG A 12 4.00 3.87 1.53
C ARG A 12 4.26 5.00 0.54
N SER A 13 3.31 5.36 -0.32
CA SER A 13 3.50 6.46 -1.29
C SER A 13 3.36 7.85 -0.66
N LEU A 14 2.68 7.93 0.49
CA LEU A 14 2.57 9.15 1.28
C LEU A 14 3.94 9.60 1.81
N GLY A 15 4.26 10.87 1.57
CA GLY A 15 5.53 11.51 1.95
C GLY A 15 6.49 11.80 0.79
N ARG A 16 6.29 11.18 -0.38
CA ARG A 16 7.02 11.50 -1.63
C ARG A 16 6.14 12.15 -2.70
N VAL A 17 4.82 11.87 -2.65
CA VAL A 17 3.87 12.21 -3.71
C VAL A 17 2.67 12.96 -3.14
N THR A 18 2.29 14.06 -3.79
CA THR A 18 1.42 15.11 -3.22
C THR A 18 -0.02 15.08 -3.71
N THR A 19 -0.42 14.25 -4.68
CA THR A 19 -1.81 14.28 -5.21
C THR A 19 -2.42 12.89 -5.44
N GLN A 20 -3.76 12.82 -5.36
CA GLN A 20 -4.53 11.60 -5.65
C GLN A 20 -4.22 11.00 -7.03
N LYS A 21 -4.05 11.85 -8.05
CA LYS A 21 -3.75 11.43 -9.42
C LYS A 21 -2.38 10.79 -9.52
N THR A 22 -1.39 11.37 -8.86
CA THR A 22 -0.02 10.84 -8.89
C THR A 22 0.07 9.53 -8.12
N ILE A 23 -0.60 9.42 -6.96
CA ILE A 23 -0.68 8.16 -6.20
C ILE A 23 -1.37 7.07 -7.04
N ALA A 24 -2.47 7.41 -7.72
CA ALA A 24 -3.18 6.49 -8.60
C ALA A 24 -2.32 5.99 -9.76
N HIS A 25 -1.57 6.89 -10.39
CA HIS A 25 -0.63 6.53 -11.46
C HIS A 25 0.50 5.64 -10.96
N GLU A 26 1.14 5.99 -9.84
CA GLU A 26 2.22 5.21 -9.23
C GLU A 26 1.77 3.80 -8.83
N LEU A 27 0.56 3.68 -8.27
CA LEU A 27 0.02 2.41 -7.80
C LEU A 27 -0.75 1.62 -8.89
N GLY A 28 -0.84 2.13 -10.12
CA GLY A 28 -1.55 1.45 -11.22
C GLY A 28 -3.05 1.27 -10.95
N HIS A 29 -3.69 2.22 -10.28
CA HIS A 29 -5.10 2.15 -9.89
C HIS A 29 -5.89 3.36 -10.37
N SER A 30 -7.21 3.23 -10.43
CA SER A 30 -8.07 4.36 -10.77
C SER A 30 -8.05 5.42 -9.67
N VAL A 31 -8.17 6.69 -10.07
CA VAL A 31 -8.23 7.83 -9.13
C VAL A 31 -9.38 7.67 -8.14
N GLY A 32 -10.53 7.16 -8.60
CA GLY A 32 -11.69 6.89 -7.74
C GLY A 32 -11.39 5.85 -6.64
N LYS A 33 -10.67 4.78 -6.98
CA LYS A 33 -10.27 3.74 -6.02
C LYS A 33 -9.30 4.29 -4.97
N ILE A 34 -8.31 5.08 -5.40
CA ILE A 34 -7.38 5.75 -4.47
C ILE A 34 -8.12 6.75 -3.58
N ASN A 35 -9.03 7.55 -4.13
CA ASN A 35 -9.83 8.50 -3.33
C ASN A 35 -10.70 7.78 -2.29
N TYR A 36 -11.29 6.63 -2.64
CA TYR A 36 -12.03 5.81 -1.69
C TYR A 36 -11.14 5.35 -0.51
N VAL A 37 -9.96 4.81 -0.80
CA VAL A 37 -9.00 4.36 0.22
C VAL A 37 -8.50 5.53 1.08
N LEU A 38 -8.14 6.67 0.48
CA LEU A 38 -7.68 7.85 1.20
C LEU A 38 -8.75 8.40 2.15
N LYS A 39 -10.03 8.41 1.72
CA LYS A 39 -11.15 8.80 2.58
C LYS A 39 -11.34 7.83 3.74
N ALA A 40 -11.27 6.52 3.49
CA ALA A 40 -11.37 5.52 4.55
C ALA A 40 -10.23 5.65 5.57
N LEU A 41 -8.99 5.81 5.11
CA LEU A 41 -7.83 6.02 5.97
C LEU A 41 -7.91 7.34 6.77
N ALA A 42 -8.44 8.40 6.17
CA ALA A 42 -8.70 9.66 6.87
C ALA A 42 -9.81 9.52 7.94
N GLN A 43 -10.89 8.79 7.64
CA GLN A 43 -11.96 8.49 8.61
C GLN A 43 -11.45 7.65 9.78
N LYS A 44 -10.50 6.75 9.54
CA LYS A 44 -9.79 5.97 10.58
C LYS A 44 -8.81 6.83 11.39
N GLY A 45 -8.60 8.10 11.06
CA GLY A 45 -7.63 8.99 11.74
C GLY A 45 -6.17 8.71 11.39
N LEU A 46 -5.90 7.87 10.39
CA LEU A 46 -4.55 7.49 9.97
C LEU A 46 -3.91 8.56 9.08
N LEU A 47 -4.75 9.40 8.46
CA LEU A 47 -4.34 10.48 7.57
C LEU A 47 -4.94 11.80 7.99
N LYS A 48 -4.13 12.86 7.92
CA LYS A 48 -4.61 14.23 7.90
C LYS A 48 -4.64 14.72 6.45
N VAL A 49 -5.78 15.29 6.06
CA VAL A 49 -5.96 15.92 4.74
C VAL A 49 -5.79 17.42 4.91
N GLU A 50 -4.82 18.00 4.22
CA GLU A 50 -4.60 19.45 4.20
C GLU A 50 -4.90 20.00 2.82
N ASN A 51 -5.77 21.01 2.78
CA ASN A 51 -6.10 21.74 1.57
C ASN A 51 -5.09 22.88 1.41
N PHE A 52 -4.40 22.95 0.28
CA PHE A 52 -3.55 24.09 -0.04
C PHE A 52 -3.84 24.59 -1.45
N TYR A 53 -3.78 25.91 -1.60
CA TYR A 53 -3.92 26.58 -2.88
C TYR A 53 -2.53 26.76 -3.49
N THR A 54 -2.37 26.37 -4.76
CA THR A 54 -1.19 26.76 -5.54
C THR A 54 -1.48 28.10 -6.26
N ASN A 55 -0.44 28.83 -6.66
CA ASN A 55 -0.54 30.11 -7.39
C ASN A 55 -1.39 30.04 -8.68
N GLU A 56 -1.73 28.84 -9.16
CA GLU A 56 -2.60 28.62 -10.32
C GLU A 56 -4.10 28.46 -9.95
N ASN A 57 -4.53 28.84 -8.74
CA ASN A 57 -5.91 28.65 -8.24
C ASN A 57 -6.39 27.18 -8.20
N LYS A 58 -5.48 26.21 -8.24
CA LYS A 58 -5.81 24.78 -8.14
C LYS A 58 -5.72 24.33 -6.68
N MET A 59 -6.85 23.88 -6.13
CA MET A 59 -6.89 23.20 -4.84
C MET A 59 -6.16 21.87 -4.94
N GLN A 60 -5.08 21.72 -4.18
CA GLN A 60 -4.37 20.46 -4.02
C GLN A 60 -4.53 19.94 -2.60
N TYR A 61 -4.68 18.62 -2.49
CA TYR A 61 -4.82 17.92 -1.22
C TYR A 61 -3.49 17.29 -0.86
N ARG A 62 -2.88 17.71 0.26
CA ARG A 62 -1.74 17.00 0.85
C ARG A 62 -2.24 15.98 1.85
N TYR A 63 -1.71 14.77 1.77
CA TYR A 63 -2.01 13.69 2.70
C TYR A 63 -0.81 13.47 3.60
N LEU A 64 -0.98 13.70 4.90
CA LEU A 64 0.06 13.54 5.90
C LEU A 64 -0.29 12.37 6.82
N LEU A 65 0.70 11.54 7.12
CA LEU A 65 0.53 10.48 8.11
C LEU A 65 0.38 11.10 9.50
N THR A 66 -0.57 10.61 10.26
CA THR A 66 -0.66 10.87 11.71
C THR A 66 0.24 9.87 12.46
N GLN A 67 0.42 10.08 13.77
CA GLN A 67 1.11 9.11 14.62
C GLN A 67 0.46 7.72 14.54
N ALA A 68 -0.87 7.66 14.63
CA ALA A 68 -1.63 6.42 14.44
C ALA A 68 -1.44 5.82 13.03
N GLY A 69 -1.32 6.67 11.99
CA GLY A 69 -1.00 6.23 10.63
C GLY A 69 0.37 5.59 10.49
N VAL A 70 1.38 6.08 11.23
CA VAL A 70 2.72 5.48 11.26
C VAL A 70 2.68 4.12 11.95
N GLU A 71 1.99 4.02 13.08
CA GLU A 71 1.81 2.76 13.82
C GLU A 71 1.09 1.71 12.97
N GLU A 72 -0.02 2.07 12.33
CA GLU A 72 -0.77 1.17 11.46
C GLU A 72 0.07 0.73 10.25
N LYS A 73 0.87 1.64 9.67
CA LYS A 73 1.81 1.31 8.59
C LYS A 73 2.82 0.26 9.03
N ILE A 74 3.34 0.32 10.25
CA ILE A 74 4.27 -0.69 10.81
C ILE A 74 3.54 -2.04 10.98
N VAL A 75 2.34 -2.04 11.53
CA VAL A 75 1.52 -3.25 11.72
C VAL A 75 1.24 -3.93 10.38
N LEU A 76 0.73 -3.19 9.40
CA LEU A 76 0.44 -3.72 8.07
C LEU A 76 1.70 -4.20 7.34
N THR A 77 2.82 -3.48 7.47
CA THR A 77 4.11 -3.91 6.89
C THR A 77 4.57 -5.24 7.50
N THR A 78 4.45 -5.39 8.82
CA THR A 78 4.85 -6.61 9.53
C THR A 78 4.01 -7.81 9.09
N LYS A 79 2.68 -7.63 9.02
CA LYS A 79 1.76 -8.66 8.52
C LYS A 79 2.07 -9.06 7.08
N PHE A 80 2.33 -8.07 6.22
CA PHE A 80 2.67 -8.30 4.82
C PHE A 80 3.95 -9.13 4.68
N ILE A 81 5.01 -8.78 5.43
CA ILE A 81 6.27 -9.53 5.43
C ILE A 81 6.05 -10.97 5.91
N ALA A 82 5.33 -11.17 7.01
CA ALA A 82 5.06 -12.51 7.53
C ALA A 82 4.34 -13.39 6.51
N ARG A 83 3.32 -12.84 5.83
CA ARG A 83 2.59 -13.54 4.77
C ARG A 83 3.49 -13.87 3.58
N LYS A 84 4.29 -12.92 3.10
CA LYS A 84 5.21 -13.15 1.97
C LYS A 84 6.27 -14.18 2.29
N LYS A 85 6.74 -14.22 3.54
CA LYS A 85 7.67 -15.25 4.00
C LYS A 85 7.03 -16.64 3.97
N ALA A 86 5.80 -16.78 4.47
CA ALA A 86 5.07 -18.05 4.41
C ALA A 86 4.82 -18.50 2.95
N GLU A 87 4.40 -17.59 2.06
CA GLU A 87 4.25 -17.87 0.63
C GLU A 87 5.57 -18.34 0.00
N TYR A 88 6.70 -17.71 0.36
CA TYR A 88 8.03 -18.10 -0.10
C TYR A 88 8.44 -19.48 0.41
N GLU A 89 8.24 -19.77 1.69
CA GLU A 89 8.57 -21.07 2.30
C GLU A 89 7.80 -22.22 1.63
N ILE A 90 6.52 -22.01 1.31
CA ILE A 90 5.72 -22.98 0.55
C ILE A 90 6.32 -23.22 -0.85
N LEU A 91 6.65 -22.14 -1.58
CA LEU A 91 7.25 -22.25 -2.91
C LEU A 91 8.63 -22.92 -2.87
N GLN A 92 9.42 -22.70 -1.82
CA GLN A 92 10.70 -23.41 -1.64
C GLN A 92 10.48 -24.91 -1.43
N ALA A 93 9.53 -25.30 -0.59
CA ALA A 93 9.20 -26.70 -0.38
C ALA A 93 8.70 -27.37 -1.68
N GLU A 94 7.88 -26.67 -2.48
CA GLU A 94 7.45 -27.16 -3.80
C GLU A 94 8.64 -27.37 -4.75
N LEU A 95 9.60 -26.44 -4.78
CA LEU A 95 10.82 -26.57 -5.57
C LEU A 95 11.68 -27.75 -5.11
N GLU A 96 11.85 -27.96 -3.81
CA GLU A 96 12.61 -29.09 -3.26
C GLU A 96 11.95 -30.43 -3.62
N MET A 97 10.62 -30.51 -3.54
CA MET A 97 9.88 -31.71 -3.97
C MET A 97 10.04 -31.99 -5.47
N MET A 98 10.02 -30.95 -6.31
CA MET A 98 10.23 -31.10 -7.77
C MET A 98 11.68 -31.52 -8.12
N HIS A 99 12.69 -31.07 -7.37
CA HIS A 99 14.09 -31.47 -7.59
C HIS A 99 14.40 -32.87 -7.04
N ASN A 100 13.72 -33.30 -5.98
CA ASN A 100 13.93 -34.61 -5.37
C ASN A 100 13.14 -35.76 -6.03
N ASN A 101 12.21 -35.46 -6.95
CA ASN A 101 11.65 -36.47 -7.85
C ASN A 101 12.56 -36.61 -9.08
N PRO A 102 13.36 -37.68 -9.20
CA PRO A 102 14.08 -37.93 -10.44
C PRO A 102 13.04 -38.10 -11.55
N LYS A 103 13.25 -37.41 -12.68
CA LYS A 103 12.41 -37.52 -13.86
C LYS A 103 12.03 -38.98 -14.08
N GLU A 104 10.74 -39.26 -14.02
CA GLU A 104 10.20 -40.57 -14.41
C GLU A 104 10.77 -40.92 -15.78
N SER A 105 11.43 -42.07 -15.81
CA SER A 105 12.09 -42.67 -16.96
C SER A 105 11.07 -43.28 -17.92
#